data_AF-A0A2E8R9F7-F1
#
_entry.id   AF-A0A2E8R9F7-F1
#
_cell.length_a   1.000
_cell.length_b   1.000
_cell.length_c   1.000
_cell.angle_alpha   90.00
_cell.angle_beta   90.00
_cell.angle_gamma   90.00
#
_symmetry.space_group_name_H-M   'P 1'
#
loop_
_entity.id
_entity.type
_entity.pdbx_description
1 polymer ?
#
loop_
_entity_poly.entity_id
_entity_poly.type
_entity_poly.pdbx_seq_one_letter_code
_entity_poly.pdbx_strand_id
1 'polypeptide(L)'
;MATPNSKTTLIDYCKRRLGAPVIEINIDEEQAEDRVDEALEYYQEFHSDATVKGYMKHQVTGTDVSNEYISVSSDIIQVTKMFPITSNFNTARNFFDIKYQMMLNDLADFATFSGDVAYYEQIQQYLRLLEMKLNGHPIVNFVRRQNRLYIHGDFADNDIKAGDFIVAEVYTIINPTTHTSVFNDMWLKEYTTALIKQQWGSNLIKFEGMQLPGGVQLNGRQIYDDATNEIVALRERIRVEHELPPDFFVG
;
A
#
# COMPACT_ATOMS: atom_id res chain seq x y z
N MET A 1 16.33 15.70 -19.71
CA MET A 1 16.44 16.19 -18.32
C MET A 1 16.95 15.03 -17.48
N ALA A 2 17.86 15.26 -16.53
CA ALA A 2 18.31 14.20 -15.64
C ALA A 2 17.10 13.66 -14.87
N THR A 3 16.89 12.35 -14.88
CA THR A 3 15.86 11.68 -14.09
C THR A 3 16.20 11.89 -12.62
N PRO A 4 15.33 12.52 -11.81
CA PRO A 4 15.60 12.69 -10.39
C PRO A 4 15.73 11.32 -9.73
N ASN A 5 16.77 11.16 -8.93
CA ASN A 5 17.18 9.91 -8.29
C ASN A 5 17.35 10.08 -6.76
N SER A 6 17.09 11.28 -6.23
CA SER A 6 17.23 11.66 -4.82
C SER A 6 16.31 12.84 -4.50
N LYS A 7 16.06 13.09 -3.20
CA LYS A 7 15.33 14.29 -2.74
C LYS A 7 15.93 15.58 -3.32
N THR A 8 17.25 15.71 -3.25
CA THR A 8 17.97 16.89 -3.75
C THR A 8 17.80 17.11 -5.25
N THR A 9 17.87 16.04 -6.06
CA THR A 9 17.68 16.16 -7.52
C THR A 9 16.22 16.43 -7.89
N LEU A 10 15.26 16.00 -7.07
CA LEU A 10 13.85 16.36 -7.21
C LEU A 10 13.61 17.84 -6.88
N ILE A 11 14.23 18.37 -5.82
CA ILE A 11 14.16 19.80 -5.46
C ILE A 11 14.72 20.65 -6.59
N ASP A 12 15.90 20.31 -7.11
CA ASP A 12 16.52 21.00 -8.24
C ASP A 12 15.66 20.96 -9.51
N TYR A 13 14.93 19.86 -9.73
CA TYR A 13 13.99 19.75 -10.83
C TYR A 13 12.80 20.70 -10.64
N CYS A 14 12.22 20.73 -9.44
CA CYS A 14 11.09 21.59 -9.11
C CYS A 14 11.47 23.07 -9.20
N LYS A 15 12.62 23.47 -8.62
CA LYS A 15 13.15 24.84 -8.72
C LYS A 15 13.36 25.27 -10.17
N ARG A 16 13.89 24.40 -11.03
CA ARG A 16 14.05 24.69 -12.47
C ARG A 16 12.72 24.83 -13.20
N ARG A 17 11.71 24.01 -12.86
CA ARG A 17 10.37 24.12 -13.43
C ARG A 17 9.68 25.43 -13.04
N LEU A 18 9.94 25.92 -11.83
CA LEU A 18 9.44 27.20 -11.34
C LEU A 18 10.15 28.41 -11.96
N GLY A 19 11.31 28.23 -12.59
CA GLY A 19 12.02 29.28 -13.33
C GLY A 19 13.43 29.60 -12.81
N ALA A 20 13.95 28.87 -11.83
CA ALA A 20 15.36 29.01 -11.45
C ALA A 20 16.28 28.60 -12.63
N PRO A 21 17.36 29.34 -12.93
CA PRO A 21 17.93 30.46 -12.16
C PRO A 21 17.47 31.86 -12.61
N VAL A 22 16.54 31.98 -13.55
CA VAL A 22 16.09 33.27 -14.11
C VAL A 22 15.33 34.09 -13.06
N ILE A 23 14.58 33.42 -12.20
CA ILE A 23 13.93 34.03 -11.03
C ILE A 23 14.51 33.47 -9.73
N GLU A 24 14.62 34.33 -8.72
CA GLU A 24 15.00 33.92 -7.38
C GLU A 24 13.78 33.35 -6.65
N ILE A 25 13.87 32.08 -6.27
CA ILE A 25 12.85 31.38 -5.50
C ILE A 25 13.19 31.56 -4.02
N ASN A 26 12.39 32.36 -3.32
CA ASN A 26 12.59 32.70 -1.91
C ASN A 26 12.09 31.56 -1.00
N ILE A 27 12.80 30.44 -1.01
CA ILE A 27 12.52 29.28 -0.15
C ILE A 27 13.86 28.78 0.40
N ASP A 28 13.87 28.48 1.69
CA ASP A 28 15.01 27.83 2.34
C ASP A 28 15.10 26.33 1.97
N GLU A 29 16.30 25.74 1.97
CA GLU A 29 16.45 24.33 1.60
C GLU A 29 15.66 23.39 2.53
N GLU A 30 15.62 23.68 3.83
CA GLU A 30 14.87 22.87 4.81
C GLU A 30 13.36 22.93 4.53
N GLN A 31 12.85 24.11 4.14
CA GLN A 31 11.45 24.28 3.74
C GLN A 31 11.10 23.49 2.47
N ALA A 32 12.06 23.33 1.55
CA ALA A 32 11.87 22.53 0.35
C ALA A 32 11.88 21.02 0.68
N GLU A 33 12.75 20.58 1.59
CA GLU A 33 12.81 19.19 2.06
C GLU A 33 11.52 18.77 2.78
N ASP A 34 10.99 19.61 3.67
CA ASP A 34 9.72 19.34 4.36
C ASP A 34 8.55 19.12 3.38
N ARG A 35 8.50 19.92 2.31
CA ARG A 35 7.46 19.80 1.27
C ARG A 35 7.65 18.55 0.41
N VAL A 36 8.89 18.11 0.19
CA VAL A 36 9.18 16.83 -0.47
C VAL A 36 8.72 15.66 0.40
N ASP A 37 8.94 15.74 1.71
CA ASP A 37 8.54 14.66 2.62
C ASP A 37 7.01 14.55 2.74
N GLU A 38 6.31 15.68 2.80
CA GLU A 38 4.85 15.71 2.70
C GLU A 38 4.35 15.13 1.36
N ALA A 39 5.03 15.44 0.26
CA ALA A 39 4.70 14.89 -1.06
C ALA A 39 4.88 13.37 -1.12
N LEU A 40 5.96 12.86 -0.53
CA LEU A 40 6.26 11.43 -0.47
C LEU A 40 5.27 10.69 0.42
N GLU A 41 4.91 11.24 1.58
CA GLU A 41 3.89 10.65 2.45
C GLU A 41 2.57 10.50 1.70
N TYR A 42 2.11 11.58 1.05
CA TYR A 42 0.86 11.54 0.29
C TYR A 42 0.91 10.58 -0.89
N TYR A 43 2.04 10.52 -1.61
CA TYR A 43 2.25 9.56 -2.70
C TYR A 43 2.18 8.11 -2.19
N GLN A 44 2.80 7.82 -1.05
CA GLN A 44 2.80 6.48 -0.45
C GLN A 44 1.42 6.03 0.04
N GLU A 45 0.54 6.96 0.40
CA GLU A 45 -0.81 6.64 0.84
C GLU A 45 -1.78 6.36 -0.31
N PHE A 46 -1.69 7.12 -1.40
CA PHE A 46 -2.73 7.13 -2.44
C PHE A 46 -2.30 6.54 -3.78
N HIS A 47 -1.00 6.40 -4.04
CA HIS A 47 -0.52 5.92 -5.33
C HIS A 47 -0.36 4.40 -5.34
N SER A 48 -1.08 3.70 -6.22
CA SER A 48 -1.01 2.23 -6.36
C SER A 48 0.41 1.71 -6.49
N ASP A 49 1.25 2.40 -7.29
CA ASP A 49 2.62 1.96 -7.59
C ASP A 49 3.60 2.26 -6.45
N ALA A 50 3.18 2.99 -5.41
CA ALA A 50 3.97 3.16 -4.20
C ALA A 50 3.87 1.96 -3.25
N THR A 51 2.94 1.04 -3.54
CA THR A 51 2.64 -0.12 -2.70
C THR A 51 2.88 -1.41 -3.50
N VAL A 52 3.53 -2.38 -2.87
CA VAL A 52 3.71 -3.71 -3.46
C VAL A 52 2.99 -4.71 -2.59
N LYS A 53 2.23 -5.57 -3.26
CA LYS A 53 1.63 -6.75 -2.65
C LYS A 53 2.73 -7.78 -2.39
N GLY A 54 3.04 -7.99 -1.12
CA GLY A 54 4.05 -8.91 -0.63
C GLY A 54 3.48 -9.93 0.35
N TYR A 55 4.34 -10.84 0.79
CA TYR A 55 4.03 -11.80 1.83
C TYR A 55 4.92 -11.53 3.04
N MET A 56 4.30 -11.20 4.16
CA MET A 56 4.98 -11.13 5.45
C MET A 56 4.98 -12.52 6.07
N LYS A 57 6.17 -13.01 6.40
CA LYS A 57 6.34 -14.17 7.29
C LYS A 57 6.67 -13.66 8.69
N HIS A 58 5.86 -14.03 9.68
CA HIS A 58 6.13 -13.74 11.09
C HIS A 58 6.22 -15.04 11.87
N GLN A 59 7.28 -15.18 12.66
CA GLN A 59 7.38 -16.30 13.59
C GLN A 59 6.70 -15.89 14.90
N VAL A 60 5.67 -16.65 15.29
CA VAL A 60 4.93 -16.38 16.52
C VAL A 60 5.82 -16.58 17.72
N THR A 61 6.03 -15.52 18.50
CA THR A 61 6.79 -15.59 19.75
C THR A 61 5.85 -15.84 20.93
N GLY A 62 6.37 -16.34 22.06
CA GLY A 62 5.57 -16.54 23.27
C GLY A 62 4.94 -15.26 23.82
N THR A 63 5.53 -14.10 23.51
CA THR A 63 4.96 -12.78 23.81
C THR A 63 3.78 -12.42 22.91
N ASP A 64 3.76 -12.89 21.66
CA ASP A 64 2.64 -12.66 20.74
C ASP A 64 1.42 -13.50 21.15
N VAL A 65 1.64 -14.75 21.58
CA VAL A 65 0.58 -15.63 22.11
C VAL A 65 -0.05 -15.05 23.38
N SER A 66 0.77 -14.48 24.28
CA SER A 66 0.25 -13.88 25.52
C SER A 66 -0.48 -12.55 25.30
N ASN A 67 -0.19 -11.85 24.21
CA ASN A 67 -0.73 -10.52 23.93
C ASN A 67 -1.89 -10.54 22.92
N GLU A 68 -2.12 -11.68 22.25
CA GLU A 68 -3.13 -11.89 21.19
C GLU A 68 -2.99 -10.96 19.97
N TYR A 69 -1.83 -10.31 19.82
CA TYR A 69 -1.51 -9.46 18.67
C TYR A 69 -0.07 -9.66 18.21
N ILE A 70 0.14 -9.47 16.91
CA ILE A 70 1.47 -9.44 16.29
C ILE A 70 1.86 -7.99 16.03
N SER A 71 3.06 -7.62 16.47
CA SER A 71 3.66 -6.32 16.10
C SER A 71 4.20 -6.38 14.68
N VAL A 72 3.70 -5.49 13.83
CA VAL A 72 4.03 -5.42 12.40
C VAL A 72 4.94 -4.22 12.14
N SER A 73 5.77 -4.26 11.09
CA SER A 73 6.58 -3.07 10.69
C SER A 73 5.67 -1.92 10.26
N SER A 74 6.11 -0.68 10.50
CA SER A 74 5.45 0.55 10.03
C SER A 74 5.37 0.66 8.51
N ASP A 75 6.15 -0.15 7.78
CA ASP A 75 6.16 -0.16 6.31
C ASP A 75 4.93 -0.86 5.71
N ILE A 76 4.13 -1.55 6.53
CA ILE A 76 2.94 -2.28 6.09
C ILE A 76 1.71 -1.38 6.23
N ILE A 77 1.05 -1.10 5.09
CA ILE A 77 -0.11 -0.22 5.01
C ILE A 77 -1.38 -0.98 5.36
N GLN A 78 -1.52 -2.20 4.83
CA GLN A 78 -2.71 -3.02 5.01
C GLN A 78 -2.33 -4.50 4.95
N VAL A 79 -2.98 -5.29 5.79
CA VAL A 79 -2.98 -6.75 5.73
C VAL A 79 -4.30 -7.18 5.09
N THR A 80 -4.24 -7.84 3.94
CA THR A 80 -5.43 -8.19 3.16
C THR A 80 -6.03 -9.49 3.64
N LYS A 81 -5.19 -10.54 3.72
CA LYS A 81 -5.59 -11.88 4.12
C LYS A 81 -4.46 -12.55 4.87
N MET A 82 -4.80 -13.30 5.91
CA MET A 82 -3.88 -14.23 6.54
C MET A 82 -4.22 -15.64 6.05
N PHE A 83 -3.19 -16.39 5.66
CA PHE A 83 -3.40 -17.78 5.27
C PHE A 83 -3.61 -18.63 6.52
N PRO A 84 -4.53 -19.61 6.48
CA PRO A 84 -4.73 -20.52 7.60
C PRO A 84 -3.43 -21.28 7.87
N ILE A 85 -3.04 -21.38 9.14
CA ILE A 85 -1.90 -22.21 9.56
C ILE A 85 -2.38 -23.65 9.60
N THR A 86 -2.55 -24.28 8.43
CA THR A 86 -2.90 -25.69 8.40
C THR A 86 -1.66 -26.50 8.78
N SER A 87 -1.60 -26.97 10.03
CA SER A 87 -0.60 -27.96 10.47
C SER A 87 -0.83 -29.35 9.86
N ASN A 88 -1.88 -29.53 9.06
CA ASN A 88 -2.34 -30.81 8.53
C ASN A 88 -1.58 -31.34 7.30
N PHE A 89 -0.47 -30.72 6.89
CA PHE A 89 0.30 -31.21 5.73
C PHE A 89 0.89 -32.63 5.95
N ASN A 90 0.95 -33.10 7.21
CA ASN A 90 1.35 -34.46 7.55
C ASN A 90 0.18 -35.48 7.55
N THR A 91 -1.09 -35.05 7.53
CA THR A 91 -2.24 -35.96 7.58
C THR A 91 -2.71 -36.37 6.17
N ALA A 92 -2.31 -35.62 5.13
CA ALA A 92 -2.67 -35.86 3.73
C ALA A 92 -1.97 -37.07 3.05
N ARG A 93 -1.08 -37.78 3.76
CA ARG A 93 -0.49 -39.04 3.27
C ARG A 93 -1.20 -40.30 3.80
N ASN A 94 -2.38 -40.15 4.39
CA ASN A 94 -3.18 -41.31 4.78
C ASN A 94 -4.02 -41.77 3.59
N PHE A 95 -3.86 -43.04 3.19
CA PHE A 95 -4.73 -43.72 2.24
C PHE A 95 -6.21 -43.78 2.67
N PHE A 96 -6.52 -43.34 3.90
CA PHE A 96 -7.86 -43.20 4.48
C PHE A 96 -8.39 -41.76 4.47
N ASP A 97 -7.66 -40.81 3.88
CA ASP A 97 -8.19 -39.46 3.67
C ASP A 97 -9.42 -39.55 2.76
N ILE A 98 -10.54 -38.98 3.21
CA ILE A 98 -11.81 -38.96 2.49
C ILE A 98 -11.61 -38.27 1.13
N LYS A 99 -10.74 -37.24 1.07
CA LYS A 99 -10.40 -36.59 -0.22
C LYS A 99 -9.72 -37.56 -1.19
N TYR A 100 -8.81 -38.41 -0.72
CA TYR A 100 -8.12 -39.41 -1.54
C TYR A 100 -9.05 -40.56 -1.96
N GLN A 101 -9.89 -41.05 -1.05
CA GLN A 101 -10.87 -42.09 -1.35
C GLN A 101 -11.97 -41.60 -2.31
N MET A 102 -12.42 -40.35 -2.17
CA MET A 102 -13.33 -39.72 -3.14
C MET A 102 -12.66 -39.58 -4.50
N MET A 103 -11.41 -39.11 -4.58
CA MET A 103 -10.68 -39.01 -5.86
C MET A 103 -10.53 -40.37 -6.56
N LEU A 104 -10.23 -41.44 -5.81
CA LEU A 104 -10.14 -42.79 -6.37
C LEU A 104 -11.49 -43.36 -6.80
N ASN A 105 -12.55 -43.10 -6.03
CA ASN A 105 -13.91 -43.48 -6.40
C ASN A 105 -14.37 -42.76 -7.66
N ASP A 106 -14.08 -41.47 -7.77
CA ASP A 106 -14.43 -40.60 -8.90
C ASP A 106 -13.60 -40.95 -10.16
N LEU A 107 -12.30 -41.25 -10.03
CA LEU A 107 -11.48 -41.75 -11.14
C LEU A 107 -11.93 -43.12 -11.66
N ALA A 108 -12.40 -44.00 -10.77
CA ALA A 108 -12.96 -45.29 -11.15
C ALA A 108 -14.31 -45.14 -11.89
N ASP A 109 -15.11 -44.15 -11.50
CA ASP A 109 -16.38 -43.83 -12.18
C ASP A 109 -16.14 -43.13 -13.54
N PHE A 110 -15.11 -42.27 -13.63
CA PHE A 110 -14.71 -41.59 -14.88
C PHE A 110 -14.22 -42.55 -15.97
N ALA A 111 -13.64 -43.70 -15.58
CA ALA A 111 -13.22 -44.74 -16.50
C ALA A 111 -14.40 -45.58 -17.04
N THR A 112 -15.54 -45.57 -16.35
CA THR A 112 -16.68 -46.46 -16.62
C THR A 112 -17.87 -45.72 -17.23
N PHE A 113 -17.99 -44.41 -17.00
CA PHE A 113 -19.08 -43.58 -17.52
C PHE A 113 -18.56 -42.27 -18.13
N SER A 114 -18.65 -42.17 -19.46
CA SER A 114 -18.22 -41.00 -20.25
C SER A 114 -19.21 -39.83 -20.17
N GLY A 115 -19.50 -39.37 -18.95
CA GLY A 115 -20.36 -38.24 -18.62
C GLY A 115 -20.29 -38.05 -17.11
N ASP A 116 -19.95 -36.91 -16.55
CA ASP A 116 -20.34 -35.58 -16.96
C ASP A 116 -19.37 -34.63 -16.27
N VAL A 117 -18.47 -34.00 -17.02
CA VAL A 117 -17.51 -33.02 -16.46
C VAL A 117 -18.26 -31.91 -15.74
N ALA A 118 -19.50 -31.61 -16.14
CA ALA A 118 -20.35 -30.63 -15.47
C ALA A 118 -20.77 -31.08 -14.06
N TYR A 119 -21.06 -32.37 -13.86
CA TYR A 119 -21.37 -32.92 -12.54
C TYR A 119 -20.16 -32.91 -11.61
N TYR A 120 -18.98 -33.28 -12.13
CA TYR A 120 -17.73 -33.17 -11.38
C TYR A 120 -17.45 -31.71 -10.96
N GLU A 121 -17.63 -30.75 -11.88
CA GLU A 121 -17.45 -29.34 -11.57
C GLU A 121 -18.43 -28.85 -10.49
N GLN A 122 -19.69 -29.29 -10.54
CA GLN A 122 -20.69 -28.98 -9.52
C GLN A 122 -20.32 -29.56 -8.15
N ILE A 123 -19.84 -30.80 -8.08
CA ILE A 123 -19.35 -31.40 -6.83
C ILE A 123 -18.13 -30.65 -6.31
N GLN A 124 -17.16 -30.31 -7.16
CA GLN A 124 -15.97 -29.56 -6.76
C GLN A 124 -16.31 -28.15 -6.26
N GLN A 125 -17.33 -27.49 -6.82
CA GLN A 125 -17.86 -26.24 -6.27
C GLN A 125 -18.50 -26.45 -4.89
N TYR A 126 -19.32 -27.49 -4.72
CA TYR A 126 -19.93 -27.82 -3.44
C TYR A 126 -18.89 -28.15 -2.35
N LEU A 127 -17.88 -28.96 -2.67
CA LEU A 127 -16.80 -29.29 -1.75
C LEU A 127 -15.97 -28.05 -1.35
N ARG A 128 -15.71 -27.13 -2.29
CA ARG A 128 -15.04 -25.84 -1.97
C ARG A 128 -15.88 -24.97 -1.04
N LEU A 129 -17.20 -24.90 -1.24
CA LEU A 129 -18.09 -24.19 -0.33
C LEU A 129 -18.11 -24.83 1.06
N LEU A 130 -18.15 -26.16 1.12
CA LEU A 130 -18.13 -26.92 2.36
C LEU A 130 -16.80 -26.68 3.10
N GLU A 131 -15.68 -26.72 2.39
CA GLU A 131 -14.35 -26.39 2.92
C GLU A 131 -14.27 -24.94 3.41
N MET A 132 -14.81 -23.96 2.68
CA MET A 132 -14.86 -22.56 3.11
C MET A 132 -15.71 -22.36 4.37
N LYS A 133 -16.79 -23.15 4.54
CA LYS A 133 -17.65 -23.11 5.74
C LYS A 133 -17.02 -23.81 6.95
N LEU A 134 -16.24 -24.87 6.73
CA LEU A 134 -15.64 -25.66 7.82
C LEU A 134 -14.27 -25.14 8.26
N ASN A 135 -13.40 -24.79 7.32
CA ASN A 135 -12.01 -24.40 7.57
C ASN A 135 -11.80 -22.88 7.42
N GLY A 136 -12.82 -22.08 7.79
CA GLY A 136 -12.92 -20.65 7.50
C GLY A 136 -11.60 -19.89 7.64
N HIS A 137 -11.38 -18.90 6.76
CA HIS A 137 -10.18 -18.07 6.85
C HIS A 137 -10.13 -17.34 8.19
N PRO A 138 -8.95 -17.27 8.83
CA PRO A 138 -8.84 -16.58 10.10
C PRO A 138 -9.19 -15.11 9.90
N ILE A 139 -10.07 -14.60 10.76
CA ILE A 139 -10.51 -13.21 10.71
C ILE A 139 -9.40 -12.38 11.37
N VAL A 140 -8.74 -11.56 10.56
CA VAL A 140 -7.68 -10.67 11.02
C VAL A 140 -8.12 -9.22 10.98
N ASN A 141 -7.83 -8.50 12.05
CA ASN A 141 -8.06 -7.06 12.15
C ASN A 141 -6.69 -6.37 12.26
N PHE A 142 -6.31 -5.63 11.22
CA PHE A 142 -5.08 -4.86 11.24
C PHE A 142 -5.37 -3.39 11.58
N VAL A 143 -4.70 -2.89 12.62
CA VAL A 143 -4.77 -1.46 12.99
C VAL A 143 -3.47 -0.78 12.60
N ARG A 144 -3.49 -0.06 11.46
CA ARG A 144 -2.33 0.64 10.88
C ARG A 144 -1.63 1.57 11.88
N ARG A 145 -2.37 2.42 12.60
CA ARG A 145 -1.77 3.38 13.55
C ARG A 145 -1.23 2.77 14.84
N GLN A 146 -1.56 1.50 15.12
CA GLN A 146 -1.01 0.78 16.27
C GLN A 146 0.04 -0.25 15.82
N ASN A 147 0.22 -0.46 14.51
CA ASN A 147 1.05 -1.49 13.92
C ASN A 147 0.77 -2.88 14.51
N ARG A 148 -0.50 -3.16 14.77
CA ARG A 148 -0.96 -4.40 15.42
C ARG A 148 -1.89 -5.16 14.51
N LEU A 149 -1.55 -6.42 14.28
CA LEU A 149 -2.44 -7.40 13.68
C LEU A 149 -3.08 -8.22 14.80
N TYR A 150 -4.39 -8.06 14.96
CA TYR A 150 -5.20 -8.87 15.84
C TYR A 150 -5.71 -10.08 15.06
N ILE A 151 -5.53 -11.26 15.62
CA ILE A 151 -6.03 -12.50 15.04
C ILE A 151 -7.14 -13.00 15.97
N HIS A 152 -8.36 -13.05 15.45
CA HIS A 152 -9.52 -13.47 16.25
C HIS A 152 -9.72 -14.98 16.13
N GLY A 153 -9.94 -15.65 17.28
CA GLY A 153 -10.30 -17.07 17.37
C GLY A 153 -9.12 -18.03 17.55
N ASP A 154 -8.02 -17.83 16.86
CA ASP A 154 -6.94 -18.83 16.73
C ASP A 154 -6.01 -18.93 17.98
N PHE A 155 -5.86 -17.82 18.73
CA PHE A 155 -5.06 -17.80 19.97
C PHE A 155 -5.81 -18.36 21.19
N ALA A 156 -7.14 -18.23 21.23
CA ALA A 156 -7.96 -18.75 22.33
C ALA A 156 -8.14 -20.28 22.26
N ASP A 157 -8.11 -20.85 21.06
CA ASP A 157 -8.31 -22.28 20.80
C ASP A 157 -6.99 -23.10 20.84
N ASN A 158 -5.83 -22.46 21.13
CA ASN A 158 -4.48 -23.06 21.12
C ASN A 158 -4.01 -23.63 19.76
N ASP A 159 -4.63 -23.21 18.67
CA ASP A 159 -4.27 -23.64 17.32
C ASP A 159 -2.98 -22.95 16.82
N ILE A 160 -2.68 -21.73 17.31
CA ILE A 160 -1.37 -21.06 17.11
C ILE A 160 -0.45 -21.27 18.32
N LYS A 161 0.71 -21.91 18.10
CA LYS A 161 1.74 -22.10 19.12
C LYS A 161 2.97 -21.23 18.86
N ALA A 162 3.69 -20.93 19.94
CA ALA A 162 4.99 -20.28 19.84
C ALA A 162 5.95 -21.12 18.98
N GLY A 163 6.44 -20.54 17.89
CA GLY A 163 7.26 -21.23 16.88
C GLY A 163 6.56 -21.46 15.54
N ASP A 164 5.25 -21.27 15.45
CA ASP A 164 4.54 -21.35 14.17
C ASP A 164 4.83 -20.13 13.29
N PHE A 165 4.83 -20.36 11.97
CA PHE A 165 5.03 -19.30 10.99
C PHE A 165 3.69 -18.88 10.41
N ILE A 166 3.35 -17.62 10.64
CA ILE A 166 2.19 -16.99 10.02
C ILE A 166 2.64 -16.35 8.71
N VAL A 167 1.85 -16.58 7.68
CA VAL A 167 2.00 -15.90 6.40
C VAL A 167 0.78 -15.01 6.17
N ALA A 168 1.03 -13.71 6.08
CA ALA A 168 0.02 -12.71 5.78
C ALA A 168 0.35 -12.03 4.45
N GLU A 169 -0.67 -11.84 3.63
CA GLU A 169 -0.61 -11.02 2.43
C GLU A 169 -0.72 -9.56 2.84
N VAL A 170 0.32 -8.79 2.56
CA VAL A 170 0.47 -7.40 3.01
C VAL A 170 0.78 -6.47 1.86
N TYR A 171 0.25 -5.26 1.92
CA TYR A 171 0.71 -4.14 1.11
C TYR A 171 1.85 -3.44 1.85
N THR A 172 3.04 -3.51 1.30
CA THR A 172 4.24 -2.84 1.83
C THR A 172 4.57 -1.62 1.01
N ILE A 173 4.98 -0.54 1.67
CA ILE A 173 5.53 0.65 1.02
C ILE A 173 6.84 0.29 0.32
N ILE A 174 6.99 0.73 -0.93
CA ILE A 174 8.28 0.68 -1.61
C ILE A 174 9.20 1.73 -0.98
N ASN A 175 10.32 1.29 -0.40
CA ASN A 175 11.27 2.23 0.18
C ASN A 175 11.91 3.10 -0.93
N PRO A 176 11.75 4.44 -0.89
CA PRO A 176 12.24 5.35 -1.92
C PRO A 176 13.77 5.47 -1.95
N THR A 177 14.47 5.01 -0.91
CA THR A 177 15.95 5.01 -0.89
C THR A 177 16.55 3.84 -1.67
N THR A 178 15.82 2.72 -1.80
CA THR A 178 16.28 1.54 -2.55
C THR A 178 15.78 1.56 -3.99
N HIS A 179 14.59 2.14 -4.24
CA HIS A 179 14.01 2.29 -5.57
C HIS A 179 13.94 3.78 -5.95
N THR A 180 15.05 4.31 -6.44
CA THR A 180 15.18 5.73 -6.83
C THR A 180 14.29 6.14 -8.00
N SER A 181 13.69 5.17 -8.71
CA SER A 181 12.71 5.41 -9.77
C SER A 181 11.42 6.06 -9.27
N VAL A 182 11.11 5.94 -7.96
CA VAL A 182 9.94 6.57 -7.33
C VAL A 182 9.99 8.10 -7.50
N PHE A 183 11.17 8.71 -7.40
CA PHE A 183 11.34 10.16 -7.60
C PHE A 183 11.06 10.62 -9.04
N ASN A 184 11.08 9.70 -10.01
CA ASN A 184 10.87 10.02 -11.41
C ASN A 184 9.38 10.04 -11.81
N ASP A 185 8.47 9.73 -10.89
CA ASP A 185 7.03 9.74 -11.18
C ASP A 185 6.53 11.14 -11.62
N MET A 186 5.59 11.16 -12.58
CA MET A 186 5.10 12.41 -13.16
C MET A 186 4.20 13.17 -12.19
N TRP A 187 3.35 12.45 -11.45
CA TRP A 187 2.46 13.04 -10.46
C TRP A 187 3.27 13.58 -9.28
N LEU A 188 4.25 12.82 -8.77
CA LEU A 188 5.09 13.26 -7.65
C LEU A 188 5.85 14.55 -7.98
N LYS A 189 6.38 14.68 -9.19
CA LYS A 189 7.05 15.91 -9.65
C LYS A 189 6.10 17.10 -9.73
N GLU A 190 4.89 16.89 -10.24
CA GLU A 190 3.86 17.94 -10.33
C GLU A 190 3.42 18.41 -8.95
N TYR A 191 3.12 17.47 -8.06
CA TYR A 191 2.68 17.75 -6.70
C TYR A 191 3.76 18.46 -5.87
N THR A 192 4.99 17.96 -5.92
CA THR A 192 6.13 18.59 -5.24
C THR A 192 6.39 20.00 -5.77
N THR A 193 6.27 20.22 -7.09
CA THR A 193 6.42 21.56 -7.67
C THR A 193 5.34 22.51 -7.16
N ALA A 194 4.08 22.06 -7.09
CA ALA A 194 2.96 22.87 -6.60
C ALA A 194 3.11 23.23 -5.10
N LEU A 195 3.58 22.29 -4.27
CA LEU A 195 3.87 22.53 -2.85
C LEU A 195 5.00 23.54 -2.64
N ILE A 196 6.07 23.44 -3.42
CA ILE A 196 7.17 24.40 -3.39
C ILE A 196 6.68 25.78 -3.87
N LYS A 197 5.83 25.83 -4.90
CA LYS A 197 5.19 27.08 -5.38
C LYS A 197 4.33 27.72 -4.29
N GLN A 198 3.58 26.93 -3.53
CA GLN A 198 2.76 27.43 -2.41
C GLN A 198 3.66 28.03 -1.31
N GLN A 199 4.74 27.35 -0.95
CA GLN A 199 5.70 27.85 0.03
C GLN A 199 6.38 29.14 -0.43
N TRP A 200 6.72 29.24 -1.72
CA TRP A 200 7.21 30.47 -2.32
C TRP A 200 6.20 31.61 -2.16
N GLY A 201 4.95 31.41 -2.56
CA GLY A 201 3.88 32.41 -2.42
C GLY A 201 3.68 32.85 -0.97
N SER A 202 3.70 31.91 -0.02
CA SER A 202 3.61 32.18 1.43
C SER A 202 4.75 33.07 1.94
N ASN A 203 5.98 32.81 1.49
CA ASN A 203 7.13 33.64 1.83
C ASN A 203 7.01 35.03 1.20
N LEU A 204 6.53 35.12 -0.05
CA LEU A 204 6.36 36.38 -0.77
C LEU A 204 5.26 37.28 -0.19
N ILE A 205 4.15 36.72 0.30
CA ILE A 205 3.07 37.48 0.97
C ILE A 205 3.61 38.25 2.19
N LYS A 206 4.61 37.71 2.90
CA LYS A 206 5.23 38.40 4.04
C LYS A 206 6.01 39.66 3.65
N PHE A 207 6.38 39.79 2.37
CA PHE A 207 7.04 40.97 1.80
C PHE A 207 6.08 41.86 1.01
N GLU A 208 4.79 41.52 0.96
CA GLU A 208 3.76 42.28 0.28
C GLU A 208 3.56 43.64 1.00
N GLY A 209 3.87 44.74 0.29
CA GLY A 209 3.88 46.10 0.83
C GLY A 209 5.27 46.76 0.87
N MET A 210 6.35 46.00 0.67
CA MET A 210 7.69 46.57 0.47
C MET A 210 7.89 46.84 -1.02
N GLN A 211 7.85 48.12 -1.42
CA GLN A 211 8.06 48.51 -2.80
C GLN A 211 9.54 48.40 -3.14
N LEU A 212 9.90 47.46 -4.04
CA LEU A 212 11.27 47.38 -4.54
C LEU A 212 11.60 48.65 -5.35
N PRO A 213 12.85 49.15 -5.29
CA PRO A 213 13.29 50.25 -6.16
C PRO A 213 13.12 49.82 -7.63
N GLY A 214 12.19 50.46 -8.34
CA GLY A 214 11.84 50.07 -9.71
C GLY A 214 10.34 49.87 -9.98
N GLY A 215 9.47 50.00 -8.98
CA GLY A 215 8.01 50.03 -9.17
C GLY A 215 7.37 48.68 -9.51
N VAL A 216 8.14 47.59 -9.45
CA VAL A 216 7.62 46.23 -9.59
C VAL A 216 6.98 45.82 -8.26
N GLN A 217 5.66 45.63 -8.29
CA GLN A 217 4.93 45.02 -7.17
C GLN A 217 4.98 43.50 -7.33
N LEU A 218 5.31 42.82 -6.24
CA LEU A 218 5.44 41.38 -6.24
C LEU A 218 4.13 40.77 -5.75
N ASN A 219 3.35 40.20 -6.67
CA ASN A 219 2.04 39.61 -6.39
C ASN A 219 2.17 38.22 -5.75
N GLY A 220 2.60 38.15 -4.48
CA GLY A 220 2.75 36.90 -3.75
C GLY A 220 1.43 36.14 -3.56
N ARG A 221 0.32 36.87 -3.41
CA ARG A 221 -1.01 36.29 -3.20
C ARG A 221 -1.52 35.49 -4.39
N GLN A 222 -1.31 36.00 -5.61
CA GLN A 222 -1.73 35.31 -6.83
C GLN A 222 -1.00 33.97 -7.01
N ILE A 223 0.31 33.95 -6.73
CA ILE A 223 1.12 32.72 -6.79
C ILE A 223 0.63 31.67 -5.79
N TYR A 224 0.26 32.10 -4.59
CA TYR A 224 -0.28 31.22 -3.55
C TYR A 224 -1.64 30.63 -3.92
N ASP A 225 -2.55 31.46 -4.44
CA ASP A 225 -3.89 31.02 -4.84
C ASP A 225 -3.81 30.05 -6.03
N ASP A 226 -2.96 30.34 -7.03
CA ASP A 226 -2.71 29.45 -8.17
C ASP A 226 -2.13 28.10 -7.71
N ALA A 227 -1.15 28.12 -6.81
CA ALA A 227 -0.56 26.88 -6.27
C ALA A 227 -1.59 26.05 -5.50
N THR A 228 -2.46 26.70 -4.73
CA THR A 228 -3.51 26.01 -3.97
C THR A 228 -4.53 25.34 -4.89
N ASN A 229 -4.91 25.99 -5.99
CA ASN A 229 -5.80 25.39 -6.99
C ASN A 229 -5.15 24.18 -7.69
N GLU A 230 -3.88 24.27 -8.05
CA GLU A 230 -3.12 23.14 -8.62
C GLU A 230 -3.04 21.95 -7.65
N ILE A 231 -2.79 22.20 -6.36
CA ILE A 231 -2.76 21.17 -5.31
C ILE A 231 -4.11 20.47 -5.21
N VAL A 232 -5.23 21.21 -5.20
CA VAL A 232 -6.57 20.63 -5.15
C VAL A 232 -6.83 19.73 -6.35
N ALA A 233 -6.51 20.20 -7.56
CA ALA A 233 -6.68 19.41 -8.78
C ALA A 233 -5.82 18.13 -8.77
N LEU A 234 -4.58 18.19 -8.27
CA LEU A 234 -3.70 17.04 -8.17
C LEU A 234 -4.17 16.01 -7.14
N ARG A 235 -4.73 16.48 -6.01
CA ARG A 235 -5.35 15.63 -4.97
C ARG A 235 -6.61 14.94 -5.46
N GLU A 236 -7.38 15.56 -6.35
CA GLU A 236 -8.52 14.91 -6.99
C GLU A 236 -8.04 13.88 -8.01
N ARG A 237 -7.05 14.22 -8.85
CA ARG A 237 -6.52 13.34 -9.89
C ARG A 237 -5.96 12.03 -9.33
N ILE A 238 -5.17 12.07 -8.25
CA ILE A 238 -4.56 10.85 -7.68
C ILE A 238 -5.62 9.84 -7.23
N ARG A 239 -6.74 10.31 -6.69
CA ARG A 239 -7.84 9.45 -6.22
C ARG A 239 -8.55 8.78 -7.38
N VAL A 240 -8.66 9.46 -8.52
CA VAL A 240 -9.36 8.92 -9.70
C VAL A 240 -8.47 8.00 -10.52
N GLU A 241 -7.20 8.35 -10.70
CA GLU A 241 -6.30 7.67 -11.64
C GLU A 241 -5.45 6.57 -11.01
N HIS A 242 -5.11 6.71 -9.73
CA HIS A 242 -4.08 5.88 -9.08
C HIS A 242 -4.56 5.17 -7.81
N GLU A 243 -5.80 5.36 -7.40
CA GLU A 243 -6.38 4.53 -6.33
C GLU A 243 -6.54 3.10 -6.88
N LEU A 244 -6.04 2.12 -6.12
CA LEU A 244 -6.29 0.71 -6.40
C LEU A 244 -7.81 0.52 -6.59
N PRO A 245 -8.26 -0.25 -7.61
CA PRO A 245 -9.68 -0.47 -7.83
C PRO A 245 -10.33 -0.87 -6.50
N PRO A 246 -11.47 -0.27 -6.12
CA PRO A 246 -12.16 -0.69 -4.91
C PRO A 246 -12.42 -2.18 -5.02
N ASP A 247 -11.77 -2.96 -4.14
CA ASP A 247 -11.86 -4.41 -4.16
C ASP A 247 -13.33 -4.76 -3.92
N PHE A 248 -14.00 -5.18 -4.99
CA PHE A 248 -15.41 -5.51 -4.92
C PHE A 248 -15.48 -6.80 -4.10
N PHE A 249 -15.86 -6.69 -2.83
CA PHE A 249 -16.15 -7.82 -1.99
C PHE A 249 -17.33 -8.58 -2.60
N VAL A 250 -17.04 -9.51 -3.50
CA VAL A 250 -17.99 -10.53 -3.92
C VAL A 250 -18.07 -11.51 -2.76
N GLY A 251 -19.13 -11.35 -1.96
CA GLY A 251 -19.52 -12.30 -0.91
C GLY A 251 -20.16 -13.55 -1.48
#